data_AF-A0A321LKD9-F1
#
_entry.id   AF-A0A321LKD9-F1
#
_cell.length_a   1.000
_cell.length_b   1.000
_cell.length_c   1.000
_cell.angle_alpha   90.00
_cell.angle_beta   90.00
_cell.angle_gamma   90.00
#
_symmetry.space_group_name_H-M   'P 1'
#
loop_
_entity.id
_entity.type
_entity.pdbx_description
1 polymer ?
#
loop_
_entity_poly.entity_id
_entity_poly.type
_entity_poly.pdbx_seq_one_letter_code
_entity_poly.pdbx_strand_id
1 'polypeptide(L)'
;MQNIRHGFHNHTDVARRNLSPAASEAPSSLAFTDAASLTGTSVRYGFFPHFHPFVSELVARLIDGSVRGLEAADTDYVLNKDGTTKKLPDGRPRPVLYEELFSDDRYQPSGLVHPPLPVKDLDFSTSGAYSVYNFELFYHVPMLIAIHLSKNQRFEEAQKWFHYVFDPTDNSTGETPARFWKVRPFQSAEVKLIEDILKGDPELINSVQAWLRSPFSPHLVARYRQSSYMLKTVMAYLDNLIAWGDSLFRQDSIETINEAMQIYVLAAGILGPRPQQTPKKNSVSPRNYDSLRKSSKALTHALVEMESEIPFDAAPHPGEAADTDSFGILRSLGRTDVFCVPRNDKLLGYWDTVADRLFKIRNSLNIQGIFRQLPLFQPPIDPALLARAAAAGLDIGAIVSGASQPLPLVRFQLLVQKAAEICQEVKSLGNNLLSAMEKEDNEALAIMRARHESVIAALTESVKYGQWQEAIKQREGLEQSIANAAQRYFYYERLLGKQETDLGVPELDAIDNDSLVKMKFKSNEPGISYRPIDVDIAQGVNGVAGGSKISSYELEELNKLEEARGYQAASAALEDVGSFLAIIPEFKIATTPIGVGCRRSHAGGSAFI
;
A
#
# COMPACT_ATOMS: atom_id res chain seq x y z
N MET A 1 -41.41 -12.45 13.72
CA MET A 1 -40.21 -12.22 14.56
C MET A 1 -40.01 -13.39 15.50
N GLN A 2 -38.83 -14.03 15.51
CA GLN A 2 -38.35 -14.87 16.61
C GLN A 2 -36.91 -14.44 16.91
N ASN A 3 -36.66 -13.93 18.11
CA ASN A 3 -35.34 -13.42 18.50
C ASN A 3 -34.42 -14.57 18.90
N ILE A 4 -33.65 -15.10 17.94
CA ILE A 4 -32.60 -16.09 18.21
C ILE A 4 -31.38 -15.36 18.82
N ARG A 5 -31.44 -15.14 20.15
CA ARG A 5 -30.25 -14.76 20.93
C ARG A 5 -29.33 -15.97 21.09
N HIS A 6 -28.34 -16.10 20.21
CA HIS A 6 -27.26 -17.06 20.41
C HIS A 6 -26.39 -16.64 21.61
N GLY A 7 -26.50 -17.36 22.73
CA GLY A 7 -25.61 -17.20 23.88
C GLY A 7 -24.22 -17.76 23.56
N PHE A 8 -23.18 -16.93 23.66
CA PHE A 8 -21.80 -17.26 23.26
C PHE A 8 -21.03 -18.13 24.30
N HIS A 9 -21.74 -19.01 25.01
CA HIS A 9 -21.19 -19.82 26.10
C HIS A 9 -21.65 -21.28 25.98
N ASN A 10 -20.91 -22.10 25.21
CA ASN A 10 -21.15 -23.55 25.16
C ASN A 10 -19.93 -24.41 24.74
N HIS A 11 -18.71 -23.86 24.77
CA HIS A 11 -17.47 -24.54 24.33
C HIS A 11 -16.27 -24.36 25.27
N THR A 12 -16.50 -24.42 26.60
CA THR A 12 -15.42 -24.42 27.60
C THR A 12 -15.69 -25.42 28.72
N ASP A 13 -15.53 -26.71 28.43
CA ASP A 13 -15.09 -27.67 29.45
C ASP A 13 -14.34 -28.85 28.79
N VAL A 14 -13.05 -28.63 28.53
CA VAL A 14 -12.14 -29.68 28.05
C VAL A 14 -10.93 -29.70 28.98
N ALA A 15 -11.00 -30.56 29.99
CA ALA A 15 -9.88 -30.85 30.87
C ALA A 15 -8.71 -31.41 30.05
N ARG A 16 -7.66 -30.61 29.83
CA ARG A 16 -6.44 -31.03 29.13
C ARG A 16 -5.67 -32.06 29.96
N ARG A 17 -6.04 -33.34 29.85
CA ARG A 17 -5.11 -34.43 30.14
C ARG A 17 -3.99 -34.40 29.10
N ASN A 18 -2.79 -34.02 29.51
CA ASN A 18 -1.56 -34.18 28.71
C ASN A 18 -1.19 -35.67 28.62
N LEU A 19 -1.95 -36.43 27.84
CA LEU A 19 -1.61 -37.79 27.44
C LEU A 19 -0.89 -37.73 26.09
N SER A 20 0.39 -38.12 26.09
CA SER A 20 1.15 -38.32 24.85
C SER A 20 0.61 -39.54 24.11
N PRO A 21 0.13 -39.40 22.85
CA PRO A 21 -0.35 -40.54 22.09
C PRO A 21 0.84 -41.27 21.44
N ALA A 22 1.39 -42.28 22.13
CA ALA A 22 2.19 -43.29 21.47
C ALA A 22 1.30 -44.05 20.46
N ALA A 23 1.77 -44.17 19.21
CA ALA A 23 0.95 -44.71 18.12
C ALA A 23 0.67 -46.21 18.28
N SER A 24 -0.53 -46.64 17.89
CA SER A 24 -0.95 -48.03 17.94
C SER A 24 -0.55 -48.78 16.65
N GLU A 25 0.65 -49.37 16.65
CA GLU A 25 0.97 -50.52 15.79
C GLU A 25 1.35 -51.70 16.69
N ALA A 26 0.67 -52.84 16.51
CA ALA A 26 0.80 -53.98 17.40
C ALA A 26 1.46 -55.17 16.69
N PRO A 27 2.77 -55.43 16.92
CA PRO A 27 3.32 -56.76 16.76
C PRO A 27 2.87 -57.62 17.95
N SER A 28 2.31 -58.80 17.67
CA SER A 28 1.93 -59.77 18.70
C SER A 28 3.15 -60.38 19.41
N SER A 29 2.92 -60.86 20.63
CA SER A 29 3.83 -61.71 21.44
C SER A 29 5.23 -61.16 21.76
N LEU A 30 5.32 -60.39 22.84
CA LEU A 30 6.41 -60.49 23.82
C LEU A 30 5.81 -60.57 25.23
N ALA A 31 6.33 -61.44 26.09
CA ALA A 31 5.77 -61.69 27.42
C ALA A 31 6.24 -60.63 28.43
N PHE A 32 5.29 -59.89 29.00
CA PHE A 32 5.58 -58.86 30.02
C PHE A 32 5.63 -59.47 31.43
N THR A 33 6.73 -60.13 31.77
CA THR A 33 7.09 -60.43 33.16
C THR A 33 7.90 -59.29 33.76
N ASP A 34 7.28 -58.14 33.95
CA ASP A 34 7.64 -57.21 35.02
C ASP A 34 6.51 -56.20 35.27
N ALA A 35 6.03 -56.15 36.52
CA ALA A 35 4.96 -55.26 36.93
C ALA A 35 5.53 -53.88 37.29
N ALA A 36 5.86 -53.09 36.26
CA ALA A 36 6.36 -51.72 36.41
C ALA A 36 5.28 -50.80 37.04
N SER A 37 5.23 -50.74 38.37
CA SER A 37 4.33 -49.85 39.10
C SER A 37 4.71 -48.40 38.86
N LEU A 38 3.78 -47.60 38.33
CA LEU A 38 3.93 -46.14 38.15
C LEU A 38 3.82 -45.39 39.50
N THR A 39 4.77 -45.63 40.39
CA THR A 39 4.92 -44.94 41.69
C THR A 39 5.51 -43.55 41.46
N GLY A 40 4.67 -42.55 41.16
CA GLY A 40 5.16 -41.17 41.05
C GLY A 40 4.34 -40.16 40.24
N THR A 41 3.00 -40.25 40.19
CA THR A 41 2.17 -39.18 39.59
C THR A 41 2.12 -37.94 40.49
N SER A 42 3.14 -37.08 40.39
CA SER A 42 3.17 -35.78 41.09
C SER A 42 2.11 -34.82 40.53
N VAL A 43 1.01 -34.65 41.26
CA VAL A 43 -0.01 -33.65 40.93
C VAL A 43 0.51 -32.26 41.30
N ARG A 44 0.53 -31.35 40.32
CA ARG A 44 0.81 -29.93 40.52
C ARG A 44 -0.35 -29.09 40.00
N TYR A 45 -0.68 -28.02 40.71
CA TYR A 45 -1.78 -27.11 40.37
C TYR A 45 -1.24 -25.80 39.79
N GLY A 46 -1.76 -25.40 38.63
CA GLY A 46 -1.54 -24.07 38.04
C GLY A 46 -2.78 -23.20 38.23
N PHE A 47 -2.58 -21.92 38.55
CA PHE A 47 -3.66 -20.95 38.76
C PHE A 47 -3.56 -19.83 37.73
N PHE A 48 -4.70 -19.43 37.16
CA PHE A 48 -4.77 -18.41 36.10
C PHE A 48 -5.82 -17.35 36.46
N PRO A 49 -5.47 -16.05 36.56
CA PRO A 49 -6.44 -15.00 36.87
C PRO A 49 -7.39 -14.78 35.68
N HIS A 50 -8.70 -14.83 35.94
CA HIS A 50 -9.77 -14.63 34.94
C HIS A 50 -10.44 -13.24 35.08
N PHE A 51 -9.72 -12.26 35.64
CA PHE A 51 -10.16 -10.87 35.76
C PHE A 51 -9.00 -9.94 35.35
N HIS A 52 -9.31 -8.81 34.71
CA HIS A 52 -8.30 -7.80 34.39
C HIS A 52 -8.03 -6.92 35.63
N PRO A 53 -6.81 -6.89 36.18
CA PRO A 53 -6.56 -6.27 37.49
C PRO A 53 -6.58 -4.75 37.53
N PHE A 54 -6.21 -4.07 36.43
CA PHE A 54 -5.91 -2.62 36.45
C PHE A 54 -6.87 -1.74 35.63
N VAL A 55 -8.12 -2.19 35.38
CA VAL A 55 -9.06 -1.47 34.49
C VAL A 55 -9.26 -0.01 34.93
N SER A 56 -9.46 0.22 36.23
CA SER A 56 -9.67 1.57 36.79
C SER A 56 -8.42 2.46 36.69
N GLU A 57 -7.21 1.89 36.75
CA GLU A 57 -5.97 2.66 36.61
C GLU A 57 -5.70 3.00 35.14
N LEU A 58 -5.97 2.09 34.20
CA LEU A 58 -5.91 2.39 32.77
C LEU A 58 -6.90 3.51 32.38
N VAL A 59 -8.12 3.48 32.92
CA VAL A 59 -9.11 4.55 32.71
C VAL A 59 -8.64 5.88 33.33
N ALA A 60 -8.07 5.88 34.54
CA ALA A 60 -7.50 7.08 35.15
C ALA A 60 -6.35 7.66 34.32
N ARG A 61 -5.41 6.82 33.87
CA ARG A 61 -4.27 7.21 33.01
C ARG A 61 -4.72 7.78 31.66
N LEU A 62 -5.81 7.25 31.09
CA LEU A 62 -6.43 7.81 29.87
C LEU A 62 -7.09 9.17 30.11
N ILE A 63 -7.66 9.42 31.28
CA ILE A 63 -8.26 10.72 31.64
C ILE A 63 -7.16 11.76 31.92
N ASP A 64 -6.18 11.42 32.76
CA ASP A 64 -5.14 12.35 33.23
C ASP A 64 -4.04 12.59 32.19
N GLY A 65 -3.66 11.55 31.43
CA GLY A 65 -2.53 11.58 30.49
C GLY A 65 -2.92 11.43 29.02
N SER A 66 -4.22 11.38 28.69
CA SER A 66 -4.73 11.07 27.35
C SER A 66 -4.20 9.72 26.81
N VAL A 67 -4.27 9.52 25.49
CA VAL A 67 -3.76 8.30 24.81
C VAL A 67 -2.32 8.02 25.21
N ARG A 68 -1.45 9.05 25.27
CA ARG A 68 -0.03 8.88 25.64
C ARG A 68 0.14 8.30 27.05
N GLY A 69 -0.66 8.74 28.02
CA GLY A 69 -0.62 8.21 29.39
C GLY A 69 -1.18 6.79 29.51
N LEU A 70 -2.13 6.43 28.64
CA LEU A 70 -2.62 5.07 28.52
C LEU A 70 -1.56 4.14 27.91
N GLU A 71 -1.06 4.43 26.71
CA GLU A 71 -0.10 3.57 25.99
C GLU A 71 1.21 3.37 26.78
N ALA A 72 1.67 4.40 27.51
CA ALA A 72 2.85 4.29 28.39
C ALA A 72 2.68 3.27 29.53
N ALA A 73 1.45 2.95 29.94
CA ALA A 73 1.18 2.13 31.13
C ALA A 73 1.75 0.70 31.05
N ASP A 74 1.97 0.17 29.84
CA ASP A 74 2.59 -1.14 29.63
C ASP A 74 4.13 -1.10 29.77
N THR A 75 4.76 0.06 29.53
CA THR A 75 6.23 0.22 29.53
C THR A 75 6.77 1.12 30.65
N ASP A 76 5.91 1.61 31.55
CA ASP A 76 6.29 2.26 32.80
C ASP A 76 6.92 1.24 33.77
N TYR A 77 8.22 1.42 34.08
CA TYR A 77 8.97 0.55 34.98
C TYR A 77 9.34 1.23 36.30
N VAL A 78 9.34 0.45 37.40
CA VAL A 78 9.74 0.93 38.72
C VAL A 78 11.26 1.18 38.74
N LEU A 79 11.67 2.40 39.10
CA LEU A 79 13.08 2.78 39.20
C LEU A 79 13.63 2.61 40.62
N ASN A 80 14.90 2.23 40.72
CA ASN A 80 15.71 2.29 41.94
C ASN A 80 16.16 3.73 42.20
N LYS A 81 16.71 4.00 43.40
CA LYS A 81 17.26 5.32 43.76
C LYS A 81 18.39 5.78 42.82
N ASP A 82 19.09 4.82 42.23
CA ASP A 82 20.23 5.03 41.33
C ASP A 82 19.79 5.17 39.84
N GLY A 83 18.48 5.33 39.58
CA GLY A 83 17.92 5.50 38.23
C GLY A 83 17.81 4.22 37.38
N THR A 84 18.34 3.09 37.85
CA THR A 84 18.22 1.79 37.18
C THR A 84 16.82 1.18 37.36
N THR A 85 16.33 0.40 36.40
CA THR A 85 15.05 -0.32 36.56
C THR A 85 15.17 -1.44 37.59
N LYS A 86 14.20 -1.52 38.50
CA LYS A 86 14.06 -2.65 39.43
C LYS A 86 13.67 -3.89 38.63
N LYS A 87 14.43 -4.98 38.77
CA LYS A 87 14.18 -6.24 38.04
C LYS A 87 13.32 -7.22 38.87
N LEU A 88 12.57 -8.05 38.17
CA LEU A 88 11.81 -9.21 38.67
C LEU A 88 12.73 -10.43 38.86
N PRO A 89 12.26 -11.50 39.54
CA PRO A 89 13.05 -12.72 39.72
C PRO A 89 13.45 -13.45 38.42
N ASP A 90 12.78 -13.17 37.30
CA ASP A 90 13.12 -13.67 35.95
C ASP A 90 14.12 -12.77 35.21
N GLY A 91 14.63 -11.70 35.85
CA GLY A 91 15.57 -10.74 35.27
C GLY A 91 14.93 -9.64 34.41
N ARG A 92 13.61 -9.66 34.18
CA ARG A 92 12.90 -8.62 33.42
C ARG A 92 12.69 -7.36 34.26
N PRO A 93 12.55 -6.16 33.67
CA PRO A 93 12.17 -4.97 34.43
C PRO A 93 10.75 -5.10 35.02
N ARG A 94 10.55 -4.66 36.28
CA ARG A 94 9.27 -4.72 36.99
C ARG A 94 8.38 -3.54 36.56
N PRO A 95 7.24 -3.77 35.89
CA PRO A 95 6.34 -2.68 35.53
C PRO A 95 5.68 -2.08 36.78
N VAL A 96 5.20 -0.85 36.67
CA VAL A 96 4.44 -0.18 37.73
C VAL A 96 3.12 -0.93 38.00
N LEU A 97 2.47 -1.41 36.95
CA LEU A 97 1.28 -2.28 37.00
C LEU A 97 1.66 -3.74 37.33
N TYR A 98 2.17 -3.97 38.55
CA TYR A 98 2.57 -5.31 39.03
C TYR A 98 2.32 -5.51 40.53
N GLU A 99 1.41 -6.43 40.87
CA GLU A 99 1.11 -6.82 42.25
C GLU A 99 1.10 -8.36 42.40
N GLU A 100 1.83 -8.86 43.40
CA GLU A 100 1.91 -10.28 43.72
C GLU A 100 0.62 -10.74 44.45
N LEU A 101 -0.03 -11.80 43.93
CA LEU A 101 -1.22 -12.39 44.55
C LEU A 101 -0.85 -13.38 45.66
N PHE A 102 0.20 -14.16 45.43
CA PHE A 102 0.70 -15.22 46.32
C PHE A 102 2.03 -14.77 46.90
N SER A 103 1.98 -13.96 47.97
CA SER A 103 3.14 -13.57 48.79
C SER A 103 3.03 -14.17 50.20
N ASP A 104 4.15 -14.26 50.91
CA ASP A 104 4.21 -14.86 52.25
C ASP A 104 3.27 -14.19 53.28
N ASP A 105 2.94 -12.91 53.06
CA ASP A 105 2.01 -12.13 53.89
C ASP A 105 0.51 -12.35 53.56
N ARG A 106 0.21 -12.94 52.39
CA ARG A 106 -1.17 -13.05 51.84
C ARG A 106 -1.65 -14.48 51.72
N TYR A 107 -0.83 -15.34 51.12
CA TYR A 107 -1.12 -16.75 50.90
C TYR A 107 0.20 -17.46 50.59
N GLN A 108 0.65 -18.34 51.49
CA GLN A 108 1.86 -19.13 51.35
C GLN A 108 1.56 -20.39 50.51
N PRO A 109 2.00 -20.49 49.24
CA PRO A 109 1.76 -21.68 48.43
C PRO A 109 2.59 -22.86 48.93
N SER A 110 1.95 -24.02 49.10
CA SER A 110 2.68 -25.29 49.24
C SER A 110 3.37 -25.67 47.93
N GLY A 111 4.39 -26.53 47.98
CA GLY A 111 5.11 -27.06 46.80
C GLY A 111 4.27 -27.90 45.82
N LEU A 112 2.96 -27.99 46.03
CA LEU A 112 1.99 -28.51 45.07
C LEU A 112 1.59 -27.46 44.01
N VAL A 113 1.88 -26.17 44.23
CA VAL A 113 1.63 -25.11 43.24
C VAL A 113 2.76 -25.07 42.21
N HIS A 114 2.42 -25.01 40.93
CA HIS A 114 3.40 -24.94 39.84
C HIS A 114 3.87 -23.49 39.63
N PRO A 115 5.18 -23.18 39.67
CA PRO A 115 5.69 -21.86 39.31
C PRO A 115 5.66 -21.63 37.78
N PRO A 116 5.55 -20.39 37.28
CA PRO A 116 5.43 -19.14 38.03
C PRO A 116 4.10 -19.04 38.78
N LEU A 117 4.13 -18.39 39.95
CA LEU A 117 2.92 -18.08 40.71
C LEU A 117 2.10 -17.03 39.97
N PRO A 118 0.75 -17.03 40.09
CA PRO A 118 -0.08 -16.03 39.44
C PRO A 118 0.16 -14.65 40.06
N VAL A 119 0.14 -13.63 39.22
CA VAL A 119 0.31 -12.23 39.58
C VAL A 119 -0.80 -11.39 38.96
N LYS A 120 -0.95 -10.15 39.42
CA LYS A 120 -1.66 -9.11 38.70
C LYS A 120 -0.65 -8.33 37.87
N ASP A 121 -0.65 -8.55 36.57
CA ASP A 121 0.07 -7.75 35.59
C ASP A 121 -0.80 -7.57 34.32
N LEU A 122 -0.30 -6.89 33.29
CA LEU A 122 -0.98 -6.77 32.00
C LEU A 122 -0.70 -8.00 31.13
N ASP A 123 -1.22 -9.18 31.47
CA ASP A 123 -0.91 -10.44 30.76
C ASP A 123 -1.00 -10.35 29.21
N PHE A 124 0.07 -10.80 28.51
CA PHE A 124 0.15 -10.93 27.04
C PHE A 124 0.44 -12.37 26.58
N SER A 125 0.25 -13.36 27.46
CA SER A 125 0.46 -14.77 27.14
C SER A 125 -0.58 -15.28 26.13
N THR A 126 -0.22 -16.27 25.31
CA THR A 126 -1.13 -16.92 24.34
C THR A 126 -2.25 -17.73 25.00
N SER A 127 -2.15 -17.98 26.31
CA SER A 127 -3.16 -18.64 27.15
C SER A 127 -3.94 -17.68 28.07
N GLY A 128 -3.61 -16.39 28.06
CA GLY A 128 -4.20 -15.39 28.95
C GLY A 128 -5.68 -15.17 28.72
N ALA A 129 -6.48 -15.15 29.79
CA ALA A 129 -7.93 -14.99 29.69
C ALA A 129 -8.36 -13.62 29.14
N TYR A 130 -7.52 -12.59 29.32
CA TYR A 130 -7.76 -11.21 28.88
C TYR A 130 -6.64 -10.64 27.99
N SER A 131 -5.63 -11.43 27.64
CA SER A 131 -4.47 -10.96 26.87
C SER A 131 -4.82 -10.49 25.45
N VAL A 132 -5.93 -10.98 24.89
CA VAL A 132 -6.49 -10.48 23.62
C VAL A 132 -6.82 -8.99 23.71
N TYR A 133 -7.45 -8.54 24.80
CA TYR A 133 -7.81 -7.13 24.99
C TYR A 133 -6.57 -6.25 25.21
N ASN A 134 -5.54 -6.78 25.87
CA ASN A 134 -4.26 -6.07 26.04
C ASN A 134 -3.54 -5.90 24.67
N PHE A 135 -3.50 -6.95 23.84
CA PHE A 135 -3.01 -6.82 22.45
C PHE A 135 -3.88 -5.93 21.57
N GLU A 136 -5.20 -5.88 21.81
CA GLU A 136 -6.07 -4.96 21.10
C GLU A 136 -5.78 -3.52 21.47
N LEU A 137 -5.67 -3.21 22.76
CA LEU A 137 -5.41 -1.88 23.29
C LEU A 137 -4.01 -1.37 22.89
N PHE A 138 -2.94 -2.02 23.35
CA PHE A 138 -1.57 -1.52 23.22
C PHE A 138 -0.91 -1.78 21.85
N TYR A 139 -1.58 -2.50 20.94
CA TYR A 139 -0.97 -2.84 19.65
C TYR A 139 -1.94 -2.75 18.46
N HIS A 140 -3.06 -3.46 18.45
CA HIS A 140 -3.92 -3.50 17.26
C HIS A 140 -4.63 -2.16 17.00
N VAL A 141 -5.10 -1.45 18.05
CA VAL A 141 -5.76 -0.14 17.90
C VAL A 141 -4.78 0.94 17.41
N PRO A 142 -3.61 1.18 18.04
CA PRO A 142 -2.62 2.12 17.52
C PRO A 142 -2.18 1.81 16.09
N MET A 143 -1.90 0.53 15.77
CA MET A 143 -1.54 0.12 14.41
C MET A 143 -2.64 0.34 13.37
N LEU A 144 -3.90 0.08 13.73
CA LEU A 144 -5.05 0.30 12.84
C LEU A 144 -5.24 1.79 12.56
N ILE A 145 -5.17 2.63 13.59
CA ILE A 145 -5.32 4.09 13.47
C ILE A 145 -4.16 4.67 12.63
N ALA A 146 -2.91 4.28 12.91
CA ALA A 146 -1.74 4.70 12.14
C ALA A 146 -1.86 4.33 10.65
N ILE A 147 -2.24 3.08 10.33
CA ILE A 147 -2.44 2.62 8.95
C ILE A 147 -3.61 3.36 8.28
N HIS A 148 -4.68 3.68 9.01
CA HIS A 148 -5.82 4.41 8.45
C HIS A 148 -5.48 5.88 8.16
N LEU A 149 -4.77 6.56 9.07
CA LEU A 149 -4.27 7.92 8.86
C LEU A 149 -3.28 7.98 7.69
N SER A 150 -2.39 6.99 7.57
CA SER A 150 -1.43 6.88 6.47
C SER A 150 -2.11 6.73 5.11
N LYS A 151 -3.13 5.87 5.01
CA LYS A 151 -3.97 5.74 3.80
C LYS A 151 -4.67 7.05 3.42
N ASN A 152 -5.07 7.82 4.42
CA ASN A 152 -5.71 9.13 4.27
C ASN A 152 -4.69 10.29 4.15
N GLN A 153 -3.41 9.98 3.87
CA GLN A 153 -2.31 10.93 3.63
C GLN A 153 -1.97 11.86 4.81
N ARG A 154 -2.44 11.55 6.03
CA ARG A 154 -2.13 12.27 7.27
C ARG A 154 -0.84 11.72 7.89
N PHE A 155 0.26 11.80 7.15
CA PHE A 155 1.50 11.06 7.42
C PHE A 155 2.18 11.38 8.75
N GLU A 156 2.18 12.65 9.17
CA GLU A 156 2.74 13.10 10.45
C GLU A 156 1.92 12.57 11.64
N GLU A 157 0.59 12.56 11.54
CA GLU A 157 -0.29 11.98 12.56
C GLU A 157 -0.18 10.47 12.59
N ALA A 158 -0.11 9.82 11.42
CA ALA A 158 0.17 8.39 11.33
C ALA A 158 1.51 8.04 12.01
N GLN A 159 2.55 8.86 11.83
CA GLN A 159 3.85 8.68 12.49
C GLN A 159 3.71 8.75 14.02
N LYS A 160 3.00 9.75 14.56
CA LYS A 160 2.72 9.87 16.01
C LYS A 160 2.01 8.63 16.56
N TRP A 161 1.08 8.05 15.82
CA TRP A 161 0.42 6.80 16.22
C TRP A 161 1.32 5.55 16.08
N PHE A 162 2.22 5.49 15.09
CA PHE A 162 3.23 4.42 15.04
C PHE A 162 4.21 4.50 16.21
N HIS A 163 4.58 5.70 16.67
CA HIS A 163 5.50 5.91 17.79
C HIS A 163 4.96 5.39 19.14
N TYR A 164 3.66 5.17 19.28
CA TYR A 164 3.09 4.43 20.44
C TYR A 164 3.41 2.93 20.43
N VAL A 165 3.93 2.37 19.33
CA VAL A 165 4.33 0.96 19.22
C VAL A 165 5.81 0.80 18.92
N PHE A 166 6.34 1.61 17.99
CA PHE A 166 7.72 1.59 17.53
C PHE A 166 8.20 3.02 17.25
N ASP A 167 9.12 3.51 18.07
CA ASP A 167 9.79 4.80 17.91
C ASP A 167 11.28 4.58 17.64
N PRO A 168 11.74 4.66 16.37
CA PRO A 168 13.15 4.54 16.02
C PRO A 168 13.96 5.81 16.34
N THR A 169 13.33 6.88 16.84
CA THR A 169 13.98 8.16 17.17
C THR A 169 14.29 8.32 18.67
N ASP A 170 13.92 7.33 19.49
CA ASP A 170 14.15 7.37 20.93
C ASP A 170 15.64 7.27 21.31
N ASN A 171 16.14 8.36 21.91
CA ASN A 171 17.48 8.52 22.44
C ASN A 171 17.58 8.25 23.95
N SER A 172 16.56 7.63 24.56
CA SER A 172 16.59 7.22 25.97
C SER A 172 17.74 6.25 26.28
N THR A 173 18.16 6.22 27.55
CA THR A 173 19.27 5.39 28.04
C THR A 173 18.91 3.90 28.20
N GLY A 174 17.82 3.44 27.58
CA GLY A 174 17.39 2.05 27.59
C GLY A 174 18.22 1.13 26.69
N GLU A 175 18.18 -0.17 27.01
CA GLU A 175 18.88 -1.24 26.27
C GLU A 175 18.44 -1.25 24.78
N THR A 176 19.40 -1.20 23.85
CA THR A 176 19.17 -1.35 22.40
C THR A 176 19.04 -2.84 22.06
N PRO A 177 18.06 -3.30 21.26
CA PRO A 177 17.02 -2.55 20.54
C PRO A 177 15.71 -2.36 21.33
N ALA A 178 15.60 -2.92 22.54
CA ALA A 178 14.35 -2.94 23.31
C ALA A 178 13.71 -1.55 23.49
N ARG A 179 14.52 -0.49 23.73
CA ARG A 179 14.00 0.87 23.95
C ARG A 179 13.13 1.42 22.82
N PHE A 180 13.35 1.00 21.57
CA PHE A 180 12.57 1.49 20.42
C PHE A 180 11.15 0.91 20.39
N TRP A 181 10.90 -0.20 21.08
CA TRP A 181 9.58 -0.82 21.18
C TRP A 181 8.84 -0.27 22.39
N LYS A 182 7.61 0.21 22.18
CA LYS A 182 6.76 0.80 23.23
C LYS A 182 5.66 -0.16 23.72
N VAL A 183 5.80 -1.44 23.38
CA VAL A 183 4.92 -2.56 23.78
C VAL A 183 5.77 -3.61 24.49
N ARG A 184 5.46 -3.91 25.75
CA ARG A 184 6.25 -4.75 26.69
C ARG A 184 6.59 -6.15 26.15
N PRO A 185 5.67 -6.89 25.49
CA PRO A 185 6.01 -8.10 24.73
C PRO A 185 7.25 -7.94 23.84
N PHE A 186 7.26 -6.92 22.98
CA PHE A 186 8.31 -6.71 21.97
C PHE A 186 9.65 -6.24 22.56
N GLN A 187 9.66 -5.68 23.77
CA GLN A 187 10.89 -5.38 24.51
C GLN A 187 11.58 -6.64 25.03
N SER A 188 10.83 -7.72 25.28
CA SER A 188 11.33 -8.98 25.84
C SER A 188 11.37 -10.15 24.86
N ALA A 189 10.86 -9.95 23.64
CA ALA A 189 10.78 -10.97 22.60
C ALA A 189 12.12 -11.20 21.92
N GLU A 190 12.70 -12.39 22.10
CA GLU A 190 13.89 -12.83 21.37
C GLU A 190 13.57 -12.99 19.87
N VAL A 191 14.19 -12.17 19.01
CA VAL A 191 13.98 -12.22 17.56
C VAL A 191 14.82 -13.35 16.94
N LYS A 192 14.45 -14.60 17.25
CA LYS A 192 15.05 -15.82 16.68
C LYS A 192 14.87 -15.85 15.16
N LEU A 193 15.90 -16.29 14.43
CA LEU A 193 15.76 -16.62 13.00
C LEU A 193 14.79 -17.78 12.83
N ILE A 194 14.07 -17.81 11.70
CA ILE A 194 13.15 -18.90 11.40
C ILE A 194 13.87 -20.25 11.33
N GLU A 195 15.12 -20.28 10.84
CA GLU A 195 15.99 -21.48 10.85
C GLU A 195 16.28 -21.99 12.27
N ASP A 196 16.34 -21.13 13.29
CA ASP A 196 16.57 -21.53 14.67
C ASP A 196 15.28 -21.95 15.38
N ILE A 197 14.17 -21.28 15.10
CA ILE A 197 12.83 -21.70 15.54
C ILE A 197 12.54 -23.13 15.04
N LEU A 198 12.94 -23.44 13.80
CA LEU A 198 12.79 -24.74 13.15
C LEU A 198 13.67 -25.86 13.76
N LYS A 199 14.65 -25.56 14.64
CA LYS A 199 15.54 -26.59 15.23
C LYS A 199 14.92 -27.36 16.43
N GLY A 200 13.63 -27.19 16.71
CA GLY A 200 12.85 -28.11 17.57
C GLY A 200 12.33 -27.54 18.89
N ASP A 201 12.07 -26.23 18.98
CA ASP A 201 11.46 -25.61 20.16
C ASP A 201 10.09 -26.27 20.50
N PRO A 202 9.80 -26.71 21.73
CA PRO A 202 8.51 -27.33 22.07
C PRO A 202 7.28 -26.44 21.77
N GLU A 203 7.43 -25.12 21.79
CA GLU A 203 6.35 -24.20 21.42
C GLU A 203 6.06 -24.21 19.91
N LEU A 204 7.05 -24.55 19.07
CA LEU A 204 6.85 -24.73 17.62
C LEU A 204 5.74 -25.75 17.35
N ILE A 205 5.78 -26.89 18.04
CA ILE A 205 4.84 -28.00 17.84
C ILE A 205 3.40 -27.54 18.07
N ASN A 206 3.17 -26.78 19.15
CA ASN A 206 1.86 -26.20 19.45
C ASN A 206 1.43 -25.17 18.40
N SER A 207 2.34 -24.27 18.00
CA SER A 207 2.05 -23.25 16.97
C SER A 207 1.68 -23.86 15.62
N VAL A 208 2.34 -24.96 15.24
CA VAL A 208 2.08 -25.68 13.99
C VAL A 208 0.77 -26.47 14.05
N GLN A 209 0.47 -27.16 15.15
CA GLN A 209 -0.84 -27.83 15.29
C GLN A 209 -2.00 -26.83 15.27
N ALA A 210 -1.83 -25.64 15.85
CA ALA A 210 -2.82 -24.58 15.80
C ALA A 210 -2.96 -24.00 14.37
N TRP A 211 -1.85 -23.79 13.65
CA TRP A 211 -1.88 -23.37 12.24
C TRP A 211 -2.50 -24.40 11.31
N LEU A 212 -2.20 -25.69 11.46
CA LEU A 212 -2.78 -26.78 10.66
C LEU A 212 -4.31 -26.88 10.80
N ARG A 213 -4.88 -26.42 11.92
CA ARG A 213 -6.34 -26.34 12.15
C ARG A 213 -6.97 -25.09 11.53
N SER A 214 -6.20 -24.03 11.30
CA SER A 214 -6.68 -22.73 10.80
C SER A 214 -5.64 -22.08 9.86
N PRO A 215 -5.35 -22.70 8.69
CA PRO A 215 -4.16 -22.37 7.89
C PRO A 215 -4.11 -20.94 7.33
N PHE A 216 -5.28 -20.31 7.15
CA PHE A 216 -5.42 -18.96 6.59
C PHE A 216 -5.49 -17.84 7.65
N SER A 217 -5.13 -18.12 8.91
CA SER A 217 -5.15 -17.14 10.02
C SER A 217 -3.74 -16.62 10.37
N PRO A 218 -3.21 -15.56 9.71
CA PRO A 218 -1.86 -15.06 9.98
C PRO A 218 -1.70 -14.53 11.42
N HIS A 219 -2.75 -13.96 12.01
CA HIS A 219 -2.77 -13.50 13.40
C HIS A 219 -2.57 -14.63 14.42
N LEU A 220 -2.95 -15.88 14.10
CA LEU A 220 -2.70 -17.03 14.96
C LEU A 220 -1.19 -17.30 15.04
N VAL A 221 -0.51 -17.34 13.88
CA VAL A 221 0.95 -17.54 13.83
C VAL A 221 1.69 -16.38 14.51
N ALA A 222 1.24 -15.14 14.30
CA ALA A 222 1.83 -13.95 14.92
C ALA A 222 1.63 -13.86 16.44
N ARG A 223 0.55 -14.44 17.00
CA ARG A 223 0.36 -14.58 18.46
C ARG A 223 1.39 -15.52 19.08
N TYR A 224 1.75 -16.62 18.42
CA TYR A 224 2.86 -17.49 18.84
C TYR A 224 4.24 -16.90 18.53
N ARG A 225 4.37 -16.09 17.47
CA ARG A 225 5.65 -15.53 17.00
C ARG A 225 5.54 -14.01 16.89
N GLN A 226 5.71 -13.34 18.02
CA GLN A 226 5.56 -11.88 18.17
C GLN A 226 6.49 -11.07 17.22
N SER A 227 7.63 -11.63 16.83
CA SER A 227 8.50 -11.09 15.77
C SER A 227 7.77 -10.83 14.44
N SER A 228 6.69 -11.55 14.14
CA SER A 228 5.82 -11.32 12.97
C SER A 228 5.08 -9.97 13.06
N TYR A 229 4.67 -9.57 14.28
CA TYR A 229 4.04 -8.28 14.53
C TYR A 229 5.06 -7.15 14.55
N MET A 230 6.25 -7.38 15.13
CA MET A 230 7.38 -6.44 15.05
C MET A 230 7.74 -6.14 13.59
N LEU A 231 7.92 -7.19 12.76
CA LEU A 231 8.16 -7.03 11.32
C LEU A 231 7.02 -6.30 10.62
N LYS A 232 5.75 -6.63 10.88
CA LYS A 232 4.61 -5.90 10.27
C LYS A 232 4.57 -4.43 10.68
N THR A 233 5.02 -4.09 11.89
CA THR A 233 5.13 -2.70 12.38
C THR A 233 6.19 -1.94 11.61
N VAL A 234 7.42 -2.45 11.51
CA VAL A 234 8.49 -1.83 10.72
C VAL A 234 8.07 -1.68 9.26
N MET A 235 7.46 -2.71 8.66
CA MET A 235 6.93 -2.63 7.29
C MET A 235 5.83 -1.56 7.14
N ALA A 236 4.94 -1.37 8.13
CA ALA A 236 3.91 -0.33 8.09
C ALA A 236 4.49 1.09 8.27
N TYR A 237 5.51 1.22 9.11
CA TYR A 237 6.24 2.48 9.30
C TYR A 237 6.99 2.87 8.01
N LEU A 238 7.62 1.90 7.34
CA LEU A 238 8.25 2.09 6.03
C LEU A 238 7.21 2.38 4.93
N ASP A 239 6.06 1.69 4.93
CA ASP A 239 4.92 2.02 4.04
C ASP A 239 4.55 3.53 4.20
N ASN A 240 4.50 4.04 5.45
CA ASN A 240 4.19 5.45 5.74
C ASN A 240 5.30 6.43 5.33
N LEU A 241 6.56 6.15 5.65
CA LEU A 241 7.68 7.02 5.25
C LEU A 241 7.81 7.10 3.73
N ILE A 242 7.68 5.98 3.02
CA ILE A 242 7.78 5.95 1.55
C ILE A 242 6.60 6.68 0.92
N ALA A 243 5.38 6.52 1.44
CA ALA A 243 4.21 7.26 0.96
C ALA A 243 4.32 8.78 1.20
N TRP A 244 4.85 9.20 2.36
CA TRP A 244 5.10 10.60 2.67
C TRP A 244 6.18 11.20 1.75
N GLY A 245 7.33 10.52 1.62
CA GLY A 245 8.39 10.91 0.70
C GLY A 245 7.89 10.99 -0.75
N ASP A 246 7.10 10.01 -1.21
CA ASP A 246 6.48 10.02 -2.54
C ASP A 246 5.51 11.20 -2.73
N SER A 247 4.80 11.63 -1.66
CA SER A 247 3.88 12.77 -1.75
C SER A 247 4.62 14.10 -1.88
N LEU A 248 5.74 14.28 -1.16
CA LEU A 248 6.60 15.46 -1.24
C LEU A 248 7.41 15.51 -2.55
N PHE A 249 7.95 14.37 -2.99
CA PHE A 249 8.74 14.24 -4.22
C PHE A 249 7.91 14.52 -5.50
N ARG A 250 6.57 14.34 -5.42
CA ARG A 250 5.60 14.71 -6.47
C ARG A 250 5.29 16.21 -6.54
N GLN A 251 5.59 17.01 -5.52
CA GLN A 251 5.35 18.47 -5.54
C GLN A 251 6.39 19.24 -6.37
N ASP A 252 7.46 18.57 -6.81
CA ASP A 252 8.47 19.09 -7.75
C ASP A 252 9.16 20.41 -7.29
N SER A 253 9.32 20.57 -5.97
CA SER A 253 9.94 21.71 -5.29
C SER A 253 11.32 21.32 -4.75
N ILE A 254 12.32 22.22 -4.83
CA ILE A 254 13.67 21.95 -4.27
C ILE A 254 13.58 21.64 -2.78
N GLU A 255 12.76 22.38 -2.05
CA GLU A 255 12.51 22.26 -0.63
C GLU A 255 11.83 20.92 -0.29
N THR A 256 10.75 20.55 -1.00
CA THR A 256 10.06 19.27 -0.75
C THR A 256 10.86 18.06 -1.21
N ILE A 257 11.73 18.20 -2.22
CA ILE A 257 12.68 17.16 -2.65
C ILE A 257 13.75 16.94 -1.58
N ASN A 258 14.24 17.99 -0.93
CA ASN A 258 15.18 17.88 0.19
C ASN A 258 14.50 17.26 1.43
N GLU A 259 13.26 17.62 1.73
CA GLU A 259 12.46 16.99 2.80
C GLU A 259 12.21 15.50 2.52
N ALA A 260 11.75 15.16 1.30
CA ALA A 260 11.58 13.78 0.85
C ALA A 260 12.87 12.98 0.95
N MET A 261 14.02 13.57 0.58
CA MET A 261 15.32 12.94 0.72
C MET A 261 15.65 12.59 2.18
N GLN A 262 15.35 13.46 3.16
CA GLN A 262 15.55 13.14 4.57
C GLN A 262 14.67 11.96 5.02
N ILE A 263 13.41 11.92 4.58
CA ILE A 263 12.46 10.83 4.89
C ILE A 263 12.92 9.50 4.27
N TYR A 264 13.38 9.51 3.01
CA TYR A 264 13.94 8.31 2.37
C TYR A 264 15.28 7.87 3.00
N VAL A 265 16.10 8.81 3.50
CA VAL A 265 17.33 8.48 4.25
C VAL A 265 17.00 7.86 5.61
N LEU A 266 15.97 8.33 6.32
CA LEU A 266 15.46 7.68 7.53
C LEU A 266 14.97 6.26 7.25
N ALA A 267 14.22 6.05 6.17
CA ALA A 267 13.77 4.73 5.74
C ALA A 267 14.96 3.80 5.40
N ALA A 268 16.00 4.32 4.71
CA ALA A 268 17.23 3.59 4.43
C ALA A 268 18.02 3.24 5.70
N GLY A 269 18.07 4.13 6.69
CA GLY A 269 18.70 3.88 7.98
C GLY A 269 18.03 2.78 8.79
N ILE A 270 16.69 2.73 8.77
CA ILE A 270 15.89 1.66 9.42
C ILE A 270 16.02 0.31 8.69
N LEU A 271 16.13 0.33 7.37
CA LEU A 271 16.38 -0.87 6.55
C LEU A 271 17.82 -1.41 6.70
N GLY A 272 18.81 -0.54 6.89
CA GLY A 272 20.21 -0.91 6.94
C GLY A 272 20.76 -1.46 5.62
N PRO A 273 21.96 -2.08 5.62
CA PRO A 273 22.55 -2.64 4.41
C PRO A 273 21.68 -3.77 3.83
N ARG A 274 21.54 -3.80 2.50
CA ARG A 274 20.75 -4.84 1.83
C ARG A 274 21.35 -6.23 2.12
N PRO A 275 20.55 -7.23 2.53
CA PRO A 275 21.05 -8.58 2.76
C PRO A 275 21.66 -9.17 1.49
N GLN A 276 22.88 -9.70 1.61
CA GLN A 276 23.60 -10.29 0.49
C GLN A 276 22.94 -11.60 0.03
N GLN A 277 23.01 -11.88 -1.27
CA GLN A 277 22.48 -13.13 -1.81
C GLN A 277 23.46 -14.27 -1.56
N THR A 278 23.09 -15.17 -0.63
CA THR A 278 23.76 -16.46 -0.50
C THR A 278 23.71 -17.25 -1.83
N PRO A 279 24.85 -17.77 -2.32
CA PRO A 279 24.87 -18.62 -3.52
C PRO A 279 24.20 -19.97 -3.22
N LYS A 280 23.59 -20.58 -4.26
CA LYS A 280 22.94 -21.89 -4.15
C LYS A 280 24.01 -22.97 -3.90
N LYS A 281 24.04 -23.55 -2.70
CA LYS A 281 24.92 -24.69 -2.36
C LYS A 281 24.35 -25.98 -2.97
N ASN A 282 24.91 -26.37 -4.12
CA ASN A 282 24.67 -27.62 -4.85
C ASN A 282 23.22 -27.86 -5.32
N SER A 283 23.05 -28.84 -6.20
CA SER A 283 21.74 -29.34 -6.64
C SER A 283 21.36 -30.57 -5.81
N VAL A 284 20.37 -30.44 -4.93
CA VAL A 284 19.84 -31.58 -4.16
C VAL A 284 19.15 -32.56 -5.11
N SER A 285 19.51 -33.85 -5.02
CA SER A 285 18.87 -34.93 -5.78
C SER A 285 17.35 -34.96 -5.55
N PRO A 286 16.49 -34.94 -6.60
CA PRO A 286 15.05 -34.87 -6.43
C PRO A 286 14.46 -36.00 -5.59
N ARG A 287 13.80 -35.66 -4.47
CA ARG A 287 13.09 -36.60 -3.60
C ARG A 287 11.57 -36.45 -3.76
N ASN A 288 10.85 -37.58 -3.73
CA ASN A 288 9.39 -37.59 -3.75
C ASN A 288 8.79 -37.46 -2.34
N TYR A 289 7.52 -37.04 -2.24
CA TYR A 289 6.87 -36.79 -0.95
C TYR A 289 6.78 -38.04 -0.05
N ASP A 290 6.60 -39.23 -0.63
CA ASP A 290 6.52 -40.49 0.11
C ASP A 290 7.84 -40.84 0.82
N SER A 291 8.99 -40.65 0.18
CA SER A 291 10.29 -40.88 0.82
C SER A 291 10.55 -39.86 1.95
N LEU A 292 10.19 -38.59 1.74
CA LEU A 292 10.30 -37.54 2.77
C LEU A 292 9.41 -37.81 3.99
N ARG A 293 8.15 -38.20 3.75
CA ARG A 293 7.19 -38.56 4.81
C ARG A 293 7.67 -39.74 5.66
N LYS A 294 8.39 -40.70 5.08
CA LYS A 294 8.97 -41.85 5.80
C LYS A 294 10.19 -41.47 6.64
N SER A 295 11.00 -40.51 6.19
CA SER A 295 12.13 -39.97 6.98
C SER A 295 11.72 -39.03 8.12
N SER A 296 10.50 -38.49 8.08
CA SER A 296 10.05 -37.40 8.95
C SER A 296 9.06 -37.87 10.01
N LYS A 297 9.48 -37.90 11.28
CA LYS A 297 8.61 -38.25 12.43
C LYS A 297 7.64 -37.13 12.85
N ALA A 298 7.81 -35.91 12.33
CA ALA A 298 6.92 -34.78 12.56
C ALA A 298 6.88 -33.91 11.29
N LEU A 299 5.67 -33.60 10.81
CA LEU A 299 5.34 -32.97 9.52
C LEU A 299 6.07 -31.65 9.18
N THR A 300 6.85 -31.11 10.10
CA THR A 300 7.63 -29.88 9.99
C THR A 300 9.06 -30.09 9.48
N HIS A 301 9.70 -31.24 9.77
CA HIS A 301 11.13 -31.44 9.50
C HIS A 301 11.42 -32.72 8.73
N ALA A 302 11.82 -32.52 7.47
CA ALA A 302 12.59 -33.48 6.72
C ALA A 302 14.06 -33.04 6.77
N LEU A 303 14.74 -33.40 7.86
CA LEU A 303 16.19 -33.23 7.97
C LEU A 303 16.89 -34.29 7.13
N VAL A 304 17.83 -33.86 6.29
CA VAL A 304 18.75 -34.70 5.55
C VAL A 304 20.14 -34.54 6.11
N GLU A 305 20.87 -35.66 6.21
CA GLU A 305 22.28 -35.65 6.61
C GLU A 305 23.13 -35.08 5.48
N MET A 306 24.04 -34.19 5.85
CA MET A 306 24.79 -33.39 4.89
C MET A 306 25.96 -34.22 4.35
N GLU A 307 25.76 -34.83 3.18
CA GLU A 307 26.76 -35.67 2.50
C GLU A 307 28.09 -34.90 2.36
N SER A 308 29.13 -35.41 3.03
CA SER A 308 30.29 -34.62 3.44
C SER A 308 31.40 -34.54 2.39
N GLU A 309 31.07 -34.10 1.18
CA GLU A 309 32.04 -33.80 0.11
C GLU A 309 32.73 -32.42 0.31
N ILE A 310 33.28 -32.19 1.51
CA ILE A 310 34.00 -30.95 1.85
C ILE A 310 35.34 -31.31 2.53
N PRO A 311 36.50 -31.17 1.84
CA PRO A 311 37.81 -31.60 2.35
C PRO A 311 38.44 -30.59 3.34
N PHE A 312 37.65 -30.03 4.25
CA PHE A 312 38.13 -29.11 5.31
C PHE A 312 38.42 -29.81 6.64
N ASP A 313 37.97 -31.04 6.83
CA ASP A 313 38.09 -31.81 8.09
C ASP A 313 39.53 -32.26 8.42
N ALA A 314 40.49 -31.97 7.52
CA ALA A 314 41.92 -32.26 7.67
C ALA A 314 42.77 -31.03 8.02
N ALA A 315 42.18 -29.83 8.12
CA ALA A 315 42.91 -28.63 8.50
C ALA A 315 43.02 -28.50 10.04
N PRO A 316 44.21 -28.22 10.60
CA PRO A 316 44.33 -27.93 12.03
C PRO A 316 43.54 -26.65 12.37
N HIS A 317 42.89 -26.65 13.54
CA HIS A 317 42.05 -25.54 13.97
C HIS A 317 42.91 -24.26 14.12
N PRO A 318 42.44 -23.08 13.67
CA PRO A 318 43.08 -21.82 14.02
C PRO A 318 43.06 -21.63 15.55
N GLY A 319 44.20 -21.24 16.12
CA GLY A 319 44.25 -20.85 17.53
C GLY A 319 43.43 -19.59 17.82
N GLU A 320 43.10 -19.37 19.09
CA GLU A 320 42.27 -18.25 19.53
C GLU A 320 42.89 -16.89 19.15
N ALA A 321 42.36 -16.27 18.11
CA ALA A 321 42.74 -14.93 17.66
C ALA A 321 41.93 -13.89 18.44
N ALA A 322 42.59 -13.17 19.35
CA ALA A 322 41.99 -12.13 20.15
C ALA A 322 41.92 -10.78 19.37
N ASP A 323 40.99 -10.67 18.41
CA ASP A 323 40.26 -9.42 18.17
C ASP A 323 38.95 -9.63 17.38
N THR A 324 38.19 -8.54 17.22
CA THR A 324 36.75 -8.51 17.03
C THR A 324 36.35 -8.24 15.57
N ASP A 325 36.31 -9.28 14.73
CA ASP A 325 35.41 -9.41 13.55
C ASP A 325 35.60 -10.75 12.81
N SER A 326 35.68 -11.86 13.56
CA SER A 326 35.78 -13.20 12.96
C SER A 326 34.40 -13.73 12.56
N PHE A 327 34.21 -14.02 11.26
CA PHE A 327 33.01 -14.72 10.77
C PHE A 327 32.86 -16.06 11.49
N GLY A 328 31.78 -16.23 12.24
CA GLY A 328 31.47 -17.47 12.95
C GLY A 328 31.21 -18.62 11.98
N ILE A 329 32.25 -19.42 11.69
CA ILE A 329 32.14 -20.59 10.81
C ILE A 329 31.16 -21.60 11.42
N LEU A 330 30.21 -22.04 10.59
CA LEU A 330 29.01 -22.79 10.99
C LEU A 330 29.34 -24.08 11.77
N ARG A 331 28.89 -24.17 13.03
CA ARG A 331 28.75 -25.43 13.78
C ARG A 331 27.62 -26.34 13.24
N SER A 332 27.37 -26.32 11.93
CA SER A 332 26.27 -27.02 11.26
C SER A 332 26.75 -28.20 10.40
N LEU A 333 27.77 -28.92 10.88
CA LEU A 333 28.21 -30.18 10.29
C LEU A 333 27.30 -31.30 10.81
N GLY A 334 26.41 -31.82 9.95
CA GLY A 334 25.54 -32.94 10.30
C GLY A 334 24.24 -33.00 9.50
N ARG A 335 23.32 -32.06 9.72
CA ARG A 335 21.95 -32.11 9.16
C ARG A 335 21.43 -30.75 8.72
N THR A 336 20.66 -30.73 7.62
CA THR A 336 19.98 -29.55 7.07
C THR A 336 18.55 -29.91 6.62
N ASP A 337 17.61 -28.99 6.66
CA ASP A 337 16.27 -29.21 6.08
C ASP A 337 16.34 -29.40 4.55
N VAL A 338 15.47 -30.27 4.00
CA VAL A 338 15.37 -30.53 2.55
C VAL A 338 14.96 -29.31 1.72
N PHE A 339 14.23 -28.37 2.32
CA PHE A 339 13.76 -27.17 1.65
C PHE A 339 14.42 -25.94 2.26
N CYS A 340 15.09 -25.13 1.43
CA CYS A 340 15.60 -23.84 1.85
C CYS A 340 14.45 -22.91 2.29
N VAL A 341 14.69 -22.11 3.33
CA VAL A 341 13.78 -21.04 3.75
C VAL A 341 13.64 -20.02 2.60
N PRO A 342 12.41 -19.70 2.14
CA PRO A 342 12.21 -18.69 1.11
C PRO A 342 12.46 -17.28 1.67
N ARG A 343 12.98 -16.38 0.83
CA ARG A 343 13.16 -14.96 1.17
C ARG A 343 11.79 -14.25 1.16
N ASN A 344 11.65 -13.19 1.94
CA ASN A 344 10.45 -12.35 1.93
C ASN A 344 10.62 -11.24 0.87
N ASP A 345 10.14 -11.50 -0.35
CA ASP A 345 10.30 -10.57 -1.48
C ASP A 345 9.62 -9.22 -1.25
N LYS A 346 8.51 -9.16 -0.49
CA LYS A 346 7.90 -7.88 -0.10
C LYS A 346 8.84 -7.07 0.81
N LEU A 347 9.55 -7.73 1.73
CA LEU A 347 10.54 -7.04 2.56
C LEU A 347 11.71 -6.54 1.71
N LEU A 348 12.22 -7.37 0.79
CA LEU A 348 13.31 -6.99 -0.13
C LEU A 348 12.95 -5.78 -1.01
N GLY A 349 11.70 -5.69 -1.47
CA GLY A 349 11.20 -4.57 -2.28
C GLY A 349 11.25 -3.18 -1.59
N TYR A 350 11.39 -3.10 -0.26
CA TYR A 350 11.62 -1.82 0.41
C TYR A 350 13.03 -1.26 0.14
N TRP A 351 14.06 -2.12 0.05
CA TRP A 351 15.40 -1.66 -0.38
C TRP A 351 15.38 -1.22 -1.86
N ASP A 352 14.67 -1.94 -2.74
CA ASP A 352 14.55 -1.56 -4.15
C ASP A 352 13.83 -0.21 -4.33
N THR A 353 12.72 -0.01 -3.64
CA THR A 353 11.95 1.25 -3.73
C THR A 353 12.70 2.43 -3.13
N VAL A 354 13.29 2.30 -1.93
CA VAL A 354 14.07 3.39 -1.32
C VAL A 354 15.33 3.71 -2.12
N ALA A 355 16.01 2.70 -2.67
CA ALA A 355 17.16 2.92 -3.56
C ALA A 355 16.76 3.63 -4.87
N ASP A 356 15.65 3.25 -5.51
CA ASP A 356 15.10 3.92 -6.70
C ASP A 356 14.80 5.40 -6.44
N ARG A 357 14.13 5.73 -5.32
CA ARG A 357 13.80 7.13 -4.99
C ARG A 357 15.04 7.96 -4.71
N LEU A 358 15.96 7.45 -3.89
CA LEU A 358 17.24 8.13 -3.61
C LEU A 358 18.10 8.26 -4.88
N PHE A 359 18.10 7.27 -5.77
CA PHE A 359 18.78 7.36 -7.06
C PHE A 359 18.17 8.45 -7.95
N LYS A 360 16.84 8.50 -8.08
CA LYS A 360 16.15 9.51 -8.88
C LYS A 360 16.44 10.93 -8.40
N ILE A 361 16.34 11.19 -7.09
CA ILE A 361 16.68 12.48 -6.49
C ILE A 361 18.14 12.86 -6.80
N ARG A 362 19.09 11.94 -6.63
CA ARG A 362 20.53 12.18 -6.86
C ARG A 362 20.91 12.39 -8.33
N ASN A 363 20.06 12.03 -9.27
CA ASN A 363 20.29 12.16 -10.72
C ASN A 363 19.34 13.18 -11.39
N SER A 364 18.72 14.07 -10.61
CA SER A 364 17.76 15.08 -11.11
C SER A 364 16.59 14.49 -11.91
N LEU A 365 16.12 13.30 -11.53
CA LEU A 365 14.96 12.67 -12.12
C LEU A 365 13.70 12.94 -11.29
N ASN A 366 12.55 13.03 -11.96
CA ASN A 366 11.25 13.00 -11.29
C ASN A 366 10.90 11.58 -10.80
N ILE A 367 9.78 11.45 -10.09
CA ILE A 367 9.33 10.15 -9.54
C ILE A 367 9.10 9.05 -10.61
N GLN A 368 8.77 9.46 -11.84
CA GLN A 368 8.59 8.58 -13.01
C GLN A 368 9.93 8.20 -13.69
N GLY A 369 11.05 8.84 -13.32
CA GLY A 369 12.37 8.63 -13.93
C GLY A 369 12.70 9.59 -15.08
N ILE A 370 11.86 10.60 -15.34
CA ILE A 370 12.11 11.61 -16.38
C ILE A 370 13.09 12.65 -15.84
N PHE A 371 14.15 12.96 -16.59
CA PHE A 371 15.11 14.01 -16.23
C PHE A 371 14.45 15.40 -16.23
N ARG A 372 14.70 16.18 -15.17
CA ARG A 372 14.19 17.54 -15.00
C ARG A 372 15.30 18.48 -14.52
N GLN A 373 15.31 19.71 -15.02
CA GLN A 373 16.10 20.79 -14.45
C GLN A 373 15.18 21.68 -13.61
N LEU A 374 15.42 21.70 -12.30
CA LEU A 374 14.66 22.54 -11.37
C LEU A 374 15.08 24.01 -11.54
N PRO A 375 14.15 24.99 -11.42
CA PRO A 375 14.51 26.39 -11.39
C PRO A 375 15.27 26.68 -10.08
N LEU A 376 16.38 27.44 -10.15
CA LEU A 376 17.29 27.67 -9.01
C LEU A 376 16.59 28.25 -7.77
N PHE A 377 15.54 29.02 -7.99
CA PHE A 377 14.55 29.40 -7.00
C PHE A 377 13.18 28.99 -7.55
N GLN A 378 12.26 28.56 -6.68
CA GLN A 378 10.85 28.47 -7.08
C GLN A 378 10.35 29.85 -7.54
N PRO A 379 9.40 29.92 -8.51
CA PRO A 379 8.75 31.18 -8.84
C PRO A 379 8.08 31.73 -7.56
N PRO A 380 8.39 32.98 -7.14
CA PRO A 380 7.64 33.62 -6.07
C PRO A 380 6.16 33.65 -6.41
N ILE A 381 5.29 33.40 -5.44
CA ILE A 381 3.83 33.51 -5.62
C ILE A 381 3.53 34.97 -6.02
N ASP A 382 3.17 35.18 -7.29
CA ASP A 382 3.20 36.49 -7.94
C ASP A 382 1.90 37.30 -7.69
N PRO A 383 1.92 38.34 -6.82
CA PRO A 383 0.75 39.20 -6.60
C PRO A 383 0.47 40.13 -7.80
N ALA A 384 1.44 40.28 -8.71
CA ALA A 384 1.42 41.22 -9.83
C ALA A 384 1.04 40.56 -11.18
N LEU A 385 0.62 39.29 -11.18
CA LEU A 385 -0.03 38.67 -12.34
C LEU A 385 -1.34 39.41 -12.71
N LEU A 386 -1.96 40.08 -11.73
CA LEU A 386 -3.07 41.04 -11.91
C LEU A 386 -2.67 42.39 -12.55
N ALA A 387 -1.38 42.74 -12.60
CA ALA A 387 -0.90 44.08 -12.95
C ALA A 387 -0.26 44.20 -14.35
N ARG A 388 0.12 43.08 -14.99
CA ARG A 388 0.87 43.09 -16.27
C ARG A 388 0.05 43.49 -17.52
N ALA A 389 -1.24 43.80 -17.39
CA ALA A 389 -2.11 44.17 -18.51
C ALA A 389 -1.88 45.61 -19.07
N ALA A 390 -0.97 46.41 -18.49
CA ALA A 390 -1.09 47.87 -18.54
C ALA A 390 -0.16 48.66 -19.49
N ALA A 391 0.97 48.14 -20.01
CA ALA A 391 1.95 48.99 -20.75
C ALA A 391 2.94 48.26 -21.70
N ALA A 392 2.99 48.66 -22.99
CA ALA A 392 4.10 48.48 -23.96
C ALA A 392 3.91 49.34 -25.25
N GLY A 393 4.99 49.79 -25.93
CA GLY A 393 4.96 50.57 -27.21
C GLY A 393 6.34 51.06 -27.74
N LEU A 394 6.44 51.48 -29.04
CA LEU A 394 7.68 51.84 -29.83
C LEU A 394 7.45 53.09 -30.77
N ASP A 395 8.22 53.57 -31.79
CA ASP A 395 9.29 53.01 -32.68
C ASP A 395 10.27 54.07 -33.35
N ILE A 396 10.69 53.94 -34.63
CA ILE A 396 12.02 54.36 -35.22
C ILE A 396 11.95 55.19 -36.56
N GLY A 397 13.03 55.85 -37.03
CA GLY A 397 13.19 56.27 -38.47
C GLY A 397 14.49 57.03 -38.95
N ALA A 398 14.92 56.82 -40.22
CA ALA A 398 15.82 57.56 -41.18
C ALA A 398 17.20 58.17 -40.76
N ILE A 399 18.37 58.13 -41.47
CA ILE A 399 18.90 57.63 -42.78
C ILE A 399 18.86 58.61 -44.02
N VAL A 400 19.89 58.58 -44.93
CA VAL A 400 20.05 59.22 -46.30
C VAL A 400 20.67 60.67 -46.33
N SER A 401 21.54 61.22 -47.23
CA SER A 401 22.40 60.87 -48.43
C SER A 401 23.61 61.88 -48.65
N GLY A 402 24.30 61.91 -49.82
CA GLY A 402 25.36 62.89 -50.24
C GLY A 402 25.76 62.87 -51.76
N ALA A 403 26.60 63.79 -52.31
CA ALA A 403 26.94 63.85 -53.77
C ALA A 403 28.16 64.73 -54.28
N SER A 404 28.77 64.32 -55.43
CA SER A 404 29.34 65.10 -56.61
C SER A 404 30.72 65.84 -56.69
N GLN A 405 31.40 65.78 -57.86
CA GLN A 405 32.47 66.68 -58.40
C GLN A 405 32.65 66.62 -59.97
N PRO A 406 33.40 67.55 -60.65
CA PRO A 406 33.40 67.76 -62.13
C PRO A 406 34.77 67.68 -62.90
N LEU A 407 34.86 68.17 -64.16
CA LEU A 407 35.84 67.79 -65.23
C LEU A 407 36.79 68.89 -65.84
N PRO A 408 37.88 68.48 -66.55
CA PRO A 408 38.79 69.30 -67.42
C PRO A 408 38.65 68.97 -68.95
N LEU A 409 39.29 69.58 -69.99
CA LEU A 409 40.10 70.83 -70.17
C LEU A 409 40.31 71.32 -71.64
N VAL A 410 40.33 70.46 -72.67
CA VAL A 410 41.02 70.71 -73.98
C VAL A 410 40.24 71.65 -74.96
N ARG A 411 40.93 72.28 -75.93
CA ARG A 411 40.31 73.17 -76.93
C ARG A 411 39.24 72.46 -77.79
N PHE A 412 38.03 73.01 -77.71
CA PHE A 412 36.75 72.38 -78.05
C PHE A 412 36.57 71.98 -79.54
N GLN A 413 36.73 72.92 -80.47
CA GLN A 413 36.02 72.85 -81.77
C GLN A 413 36.44 71.69 -82.69
N LEU A 414 37.75 71.44 -82.85
CA LEU A 414 38.27 70.33 -83.66
C LEU A 414 38.02 68.96 -83.00
N LEU A 415 38.20 68.90 -81.67
CA LEU A 415 37.87 67.73 -80.88
C LEU A 415 36.40 67.37 -81.03
N VAL A 416 35.50 68.35 -80.89
CA VAL A 416 34.04 68.16 -81.02
C VAL A 416 33.66 67.59 -82.37
N GLN A 417 34.21 68.06 -83.49
CA GLN A 417 33.75 67.59 -84.80
C GLN A 417 34.15 66.12 -85.05
N LYS A 418 35.40 65.73 -84.75
CA LYS A 418 35.85 64.33 -84.93
C LYS A 418 35.40 63.40 -83.81
N ALA A 419 35.24 63.89 -82.58
CA ALA A 419 34.55 63.15 -81.54
C ALA A 419 33.07 62.95 -81.89
N ALA A 420 32.38 63.93 -82.50
CA ALA A 420 30.97 63.78 -82.87
C ALA A 420 30.77 62.68 -83.93
N GLU A 421 31.61 62.61 -84.97
CA GLU A 421 31.58 61.53 -85.96
C GLU A 421 31.78 60.16 -85.30
N ILE A 422 32.86 60.00 -84.53
CA ILE A 422 33.16 58.75 -83.80
C ILE A 422 32.05 58.43 -82.79
N CYS A 423 31.46 59.43 -82.13
CA CYS A 423 30.34 59.26 -81.21
C CYS A 423 29.05 58.85 -81.91
N GLN A 424 28.82 59.13 -83.20
CA GLN A 424 27.66 58.56 -83.90
C GLN A 424 27.86 57.07 -84.21
N GLU A 425 29.07 56.64 -84.59
CA GLU A 425 29.36 55.21 -84.77
C GLU A 425 29.41 54.45 -83.43
N VAL A 426 30.00 55.03 -82.38
CA VAL A 426 29.96 54.46 -81.03
C VAL A 426 28.52 54.44 -80.49
N LYS A 427 27.65 55.37 -80.88
CA LYS A 427 26.22 55.36 -80.53
C LYS A 427 25.42 54.33 -81.32
N SER A 428 25.68 54.12 -82.62
CA SER A 428 25.01 53.09 -83.40
C SER A 428 25.46 51.69 -82.98
N LEU A 429 26.76 51.50 -82.75
CA LEU A 429 27.33 50.30 -82.14
C LEU A 429 26.78 50.08 -80.72
N GLY A 430 26.71 51.14 -79.90
CA GLY A 430 26.16 51.10 -78.55
C GLY A 430 24.69 50.70 -78.52
N ASN A 431 23.86 51.22 -79.43
CA ASN A 431 22.45 50.81 -79.56
C ASN A 431 22.32 49.34 -80.00
N ASN A 432 23.15 48.89 -80.93
CA ASN A 432 23.15 47.50 -81.40
C ASN A 432 23.63 46.53 -80.32
N LEU A 433 24.68 46.90 -79.57
CA LEU A 433 25.21 46.13 -78.44
C LEU A 433 24.21 46.09 -77.28
N LEU A 434 23.58 47.22 -76.94
CA LEU A 434 22.51 47.28 -75.94
C LEU A 434 21.36 46.33 -76.32
N SER A 435 20.88 46.39 -77.56
CA SER A 435 19.80 45.49 -78.02
C SER A 435 20.24 44.03 -78.20
N ALA A 436 21.55 43.73 -78.18
CA ALA A 436 22.06 42.37 -78.10
C ALA A 436 22.09 41.87 -76.65
N MET A 437 22.64 42.68 -75.73
CA MET A 437 22.67 42.41 -74.29
C MET A 437 21.26 42.26 -73.71
N GLU A 438 20.33 43.17 -74.07
CA GLU A 438 18.91 43.06 -73.68
C GLU A 438 18.28 41.74 -74.12
N LYS A 439 18.68 41.16 -75.27
CA LYS A 439 18.15 39.87 -75.74
C LYS A 439 18.83 38.69 -75.04
N GLU A 440 20.13 38.78 -74.79
CA GLU A 440 20.89 37.79 -74.01
C GLU A 440 20.36 37.69 -72.57
N ASP A 441 20.17 38.83 -71.90
CA ASP A 441 19.59 38.89 -70.55
C ASP A 441 18.14 38.38 -70.51
N ASN A 442 17.30 38.72 -71.50
CA ASN A 442 15.93 38.22 -71.57
C ASN A 442 15.87 36.70 -71.76
N GLU A 443 16.72 36.12 -72.62
CA GLU A 443 16.79 34.67 -72.84
C GLU A 443 17.37 33.95 -71.61
N ALA A 444 18.42 34.49 -70.99
CA ALA A 444 18.96 33.96 -69.74
C ALA A 444 17.94 33.97 -68.60
N LEU A 445 17.11 35.02 -68.51
CA LEU A 445 16.02 35.14 -67.55
C LEU A 445 14.88 34.15 -67.87
N ALA A 446 14.54 33.94 -69.14
CA ALA A 446 13.57 32.92 -69.56
C ALA A 446 14.02 31.49 -69.20
N ILE A 447 15.29 31.16 -69.47
CA ILE A 447 15.91 29.88 -69.07
C ILE A 447 15.91 29.73 -67.54
N MET A 448 16.18 30.80 -66.79
CA MET A 448 16.12 30.78 -65.32
C MET A 448 14.70 30.52 -64.81
N ARG A 449 13.68 31.14 -65.40
CA ARG A 449 12.26 30.87 -65.07
C ARG A 449 11.89 29.41 -65.31
N ALA A 450 12.19 28.86 -66.49
CA ALA A 450 11.91 27.46 -66.80
C ALA A 450 12.61 26.46 -65.82
N ARG A 451 13.84 26.79 -65.38
CA ARG A 451 14.53 26.03 -64.32
C ARG A 451 13.84 26.15 -62.96
N HIS A 452 13.37 27.33 -62.57
CA HIS A 452 12.62 27.49 -61.32
C HIS A 452 11.25 26.80 -61.38
N GLU A 453 10.54 26.87 -62.51
CA GLU A 453 9.24 26.21 -62.71
C GLU A 453 9.33 24.69 -62.61
N SER A 454 10.36 24.07 -63.20
CA SER A 454 10.60 22.62 -63.07
C SER A 454 10.98 22.20 -61.63
N VAL A 455 11.76 23.00 -60.91
CA VAL A 455 12.06 22.76 -59.48
C VAL A 455 10.80 22.93 -58.62
N ILE A 456 9.97 23.94 -58.88
CA ILE A 456 8.69 24.15 -58.20
C ILE A 456 7.71 23.00 -58.49
N ALA A 457 7.70 22.45 -59.71
CA ALA A 457 6.91 21.27 -60.04
C ALA A 457 7.34 20.03 -59.23
N ALA A 458 8.65 19.74 -59.14
CA ALA A 458 9.18 18.64 -58.33
C ALA A 458 8.93 18.83 -56.81
N LEU A 459 9.01 20.06 -56.32
CA LEU A 459 8.62 20.39 -54.94
C LEU A 459 7.11 20.21 -54.72
N THR A 460 6.28 20.55 -55.71
CA THR A 460 4.83 20.33 -55.67
C THR A 460 4.49 18.83 -55.66
N GLU A 461 5.22 18.01 -56.43
CA GLU A 461 5.08 16.54 -56.42
C GLU A 461 5.40 15.96 -55.04
N SER A 462 6.51 16.36 -54.41
CA SER A 462 6.86 15.87 -53.06
C SER A 462 5.86 16.32 -51.98
N VAL A 463 5.29 17.54 -52.08
CA VAL A 463 4.17 17.98 -51.24
C VAL A 463 2.92 17.11 -51.48
N LYS A 464 2.61 16.75 -52.72
CA LYS A 464 1.47 15.87 -53.04
C LYS A 464 1.67 14.45 -52.53
N TYR A 465 2.88 13.91 -52.59
CA TYR A 465 3.24 12.65 -51.96
C TYR A 465 3.08 12.71 -50.43
N GLY A 466 3.50 13.82 -49.79
CA GLY A 466 3.26 14.07 -48.37
C GLY A 466 1.78 14.08 -48.00
N GLN A 467 0.95 14.79 -48.75
CA GLN A 467 -0.51 14.83 -48.56
C GLN A 467 -1.18 13.45 -48.74
N TRP A 468 -0.66 12.61 -49.64
CA TRP A 468 -1.13 11.23 -49.81
C TRP A 468 -0.75 10.33 -48.62
N GLN A 469 0.47 10.43 -48.11
CA GLN A 469 0.90 9.72 -46.89
C GLN A 469 0.12 10.18 -45.65
N GLU A 470 -0.15 11.48 -45.51
CA GLU A 470 -1.02 12.01 -44.46
C GLU A 470 -2.43 11.40 -44.55
N ALA A 471 -3.05 11.37 -45.74
CA ALA A 471 -4.37 10.78 -45.93
C ALA A 471 -4.42 9.28 -45.56
N ILE A 472 -3.36 8.52 -45.83
CA ILE A 472 -3.23 7.12 -45.37
C ILE A 472 -3.21 7.05 -43.83
N LYS A 473 -2.44 7.91 -43.16
CA LYS A 473 -2.36 7.92 -41.69
C LYS A 473 -3.63 8.42 -41.01
N GLN A 474 -4.35 9.36 -41.63
CA GLN A 474 -5.70 9.74 -41.18
C GLN A 474 -6.67 8.55 -41.31
N ARG A 475 -6.58 7.74 -42.37
CA ARG A 475 -7.39 6.53 -42.54
C ARG A 475 -7.08 5.48 -41.47
N GLU A 476 -5.80 5.20 -41.19
CA GLU A 476 -5.38 4.30 -40.09
C GLU A 476 -5.89 4.79 -38.72
N GLY A 477 -5.89 6.10 -38.47
CA GLY A 477 -6.46 6.69 -37.25
C GLY A 477 -7.98 6.53 -37.14
N LEU A 478 -8.71 6.68 -38.26
CA LEU A 478 -10.15 6.47 -38.33
C LEU A 478 -10.52 4.98 -38.16
N GLU A 479 -9.76 4.06 -38.75
CA GLU A 479 -9.92 2.60 -38.55
C GLU A 479 -9.83 2.24 -37.05
N GLN A 480 -8.86 2.80 -36.33
CA GLN A 480 -8.74 2.62 -34.86
C GLN A 480 -9.88 3.30 -34.08
N SER A 481 -10.39 4.44 -34.54
CA SER A 481 -11.55 5.10 -33.93
C SER A 481 -12.82 4.25 -34.07
N ILE A 482 -13.04 3.66 -35.25
CA ILE A 482 -14.14 2.74 -35.54
C ILE A 482 -14.01 1.46 -34.69
N ALA A 483 -12.82 0.89 -34.56
CA ALA A 483 -12.58 -0.26 -33.67
C ALA A 483 -12.94 0.07 -32.20
N ASN A 484 -12.56 1.24 -31.71
CA ASN A 484 -12.93 1.71 -30.37
C ASN A 484 -14.43 2.02 -30.21
N ALA A 485 -15.14 2.37 -31.28
CA ALA A 485 -16.60 2.48 -31.28
C ALA A 485 -17.27 1.09 -31.24
N ALA A 486 -16.80 0.15 -32.06
CA ALA A 486 -17.28 -1.23 -32.09
C ALA A 486 -17.12 -1.95 -30.74
N GLN A 487 -15.95 -1.83 -30.09
CA GLN A 487 -15.73 -2.42 -28.77
C GLN A 487 -16.69 -1.87 -27.70
N ARG A 488 -17.00 -0.56 -27.73
CA ARG A 488 -18.02 0.04 -26.84
C ARG A 488 -19.42 -0.48 -27.16
N TYR A 489 -19.78 -0.58 -28.44
CA TYR A 489 -21.07 -1.14 -28.87
C TYR A 489 -21.24 -2.60 -28.41
N PHE A 490 -20.24 -3.46 -28.62
CA PHE A 490 -20.24 -4.84 -28.13
C PHE A 490 -20.34 -4.92 -26.60
N TYR A 491 -19.62 -4.08 -25.86
CA TYR A 491 -19.71 -4.02 -24.40
C TYR A 491 -21.14 -3.70 -23.93
N TYR A 492 -21.80 -2.70 -24.52
CA TYR A 492 -23.17 -2.34 -24.16
C TYR A 492 -24.20 -3.38 -24.61
N GLU A 493 -24.11 -3.95 -25.81
CA GLU A 493 -25.02 -5.01 -26.26
C GLU A 493 -24.87 -6.30 -25.42
N ARG A 494 -23.65 -6.60 -24.92
CA ARG A 494 -23.40 -7.68 -23.96
C ARG A 494 -23.97 -7.37 -22.56
N LEU A 495 -23.91 -6.12 -22.11
CA LEU A 495 -24.57 -5.67 -20.88
C LEU A 495 -26.11 -5.79 -21.01
N LEU A 496 -26.64 -5.60 -22.21
CA LEU A 496 -28.05 -5.87 -22.59
C LEU A 496 -28.34 -7.35 -22.92
N GLY A 497 -27.47 -8.28 -22.52
CA GLY A 497 -27.75 -9.71 -22.51
C GLY A 497 -27.61 -10.47 -23.84
N LYS A 498 -27.13 -9.84 -24.93
CA LYS A 498 -26.83 -10.58 -26.17
C LYS A 498 -25.65 -11.55 -25.99
N GLN A 499 -25.73 -12.67 -26.70
CA GLN A 499 -24.61 -13.59 -26.88
C GLN A 499 -23.70 -13.12 -28.02
N GLU A 500 -22.43 -13.54 -28.00
CA GLU A 500 -21.39 -13.05 -28.93
C GLU A 500 -21.66 -13.42 -30.41
N THR A 501 -22.56 -14.39 -30.66
CA THR A 501 -23.07 -14.76 -32.00
C THR A 501 -23.94 -13.67 -32.65
N ASP A 502 -24.57 -12.82 -31.86
CA ASP A 502 -25.63 -11.90 -32.31
C ASP A 502 -25.10 -10.45 -32.45
N LEU A 503 -23.77 -10.30 -32.44
CA LEU A 503 -23.02 -9.05 -32.39
C LEU A 503 -22.31 -8.75 -33.70
N GLY A 504 -23.09 -8.36 -34.73
CA GLY A 504 -22.55 -7.73 -35.93
C GLY A 504 -22.34 -6.22 -35.73
N VAL A 505 -21.20 -5.70 -36.18
CA VAL A 505 -21.05 -4.27 -36.53
C VAL A 505 -21.56 -4.12 -37.97
N PRO A 506 -22.28 -3.04 -38.33
CA PRO A 506 -22.55 -2.74 -39.73
C PRO A 506 -21.24 -2.62 -40.51
N GLU A 507 -21.07 -3.42 -41.56
CA GLU A 507 -19.97 -3.20 -42.50
C GLU A 507 -20.17 -1.84 -43.19
N LEU A 508 -19.09 -1.05 -43.28
CA LEU A 508 -19.10 0.19 -44.03
C LEU A 508 -18.85 -0.14 -45.51
N ASP A 509 -19.76 0.32 -46.38
CA ASP A 509 -19.63 0.12 -47.83
C ASP A 509 -18.26 0.59 -48.33
N ALA A 510 -17.67 -0.18 -49.23
CA ALA A 510 -16.41 0.17 -49.87
C ALA A 510 -16.54 1.48 -50.66
N ILE A 511 -15.50 2.32 -50.62
CA ILE A 511 -15.48 3.61 -51.31
C ILE A 511 -15.75 3.42 -52.82
N ASP A 512 -16.82 4.03 -53.32
CA ASP A 512 -17.16 4.04 -54.74
C ASP A 512 -16.18 4.90 -55.54
N ASN A 513 -15.10 4.25 -55.98
CA ASN A 513 -14.04 4.82 -56.80
C ASN A 513 -14.55 5.38 -58.14
N ASP A 514 -15.66 4.86 -58.70
CA ASP A 514 -16.21 5.30 -59.97
C ASP A 514 -16.98 6.63 -59.82
N SER A 515 -17.77 6.78 -58.74
CA SER A 515 -18.37 8.08 -58.37
C SER A 515 -17.32 9.17 -58.11
N LEU A 516 -16.19 8.77 -57.52
CA LEU A 516 -15.03 9.61 -57.20
C LEU A 516 -14.35 10.15 -58.46
N VAL A 517 -14.02 9.27 -59.41
CA VAL A 517 -13.47 9.65 -60.73
C VAL A 517 -14.44 10.56 -61.49
N LYS A 518 -15.75 10.38 -61.30
CA LYS A 518 -16.81 11.19 -61.94
C LYS A 518 -17.17 12.47 -61.17
N MET A 519 -16.49 12.78 -60.06
CA MET A 519 -16.78 13.90 -59.14
C MET A 519 -18.26 14.01 -58.68
N LYS A 520 -19.00 12.90 -58.63
CA LYS A 520 -20.43 12.87 -58.28
C LYS A 520 -20.65 12.30 -56.88
N PHE A 521 -19.99 12.90 -55.90
CA PHE A 521 -20.13 12.49 -54.50
C PHE A 521 -21.56 12.72 -54.00
N LYS A 522 -22.22 11.64 -53.60
CA LYS A 522 -23.42 11.63 -52.75
C LYS A 522 -23.28 10.52 -51.71
N SER A 523 -22.60 10.81 -50.61
CA SER A 523 -22.76 10.02 -49.39
C SER A 523 -24.18 10.25 -48.84
N ASN A 524 -24.90 9.17 -48.59
CA ASN A 524 -26.14 9.20 -47.83
C ASN A 524 -25.93 8.30 -46.62
N GLU A 525 -25.51 8.89 -45.50
CA GLU A 525 -25.14 8.14 -44.30
C GLU A 525 -26.33 7.29 -43.80
N PRO A 526 -26.10 6.00 -43.47
CA PRO A 526 -27.17 5.15 -42.98
C PRO A 526 -27.64 5.65 -41.62
N GLY A 527 -28.87 6.18 -41.58
CA GLY A 527 -29.48 6.66 -40.34
C GLY A 527 -29.70 5.52 -39.35
N ILE A 528 -28.77 5.36 -38.40
CA ILE A 528 -28.83 4.34 -37.36
C ILE A 528 -30.04 4.63 -36.46
N SER A 529 -31.10 3.84 -36.61
CA SER A 529 -32.27 3.92 -35.74
C SER A 529 -31.90 3.52 -34.31
N TYR A 530 -32.27 4.35 -33.33
CA TYR A 530 -32.09 4.00 -31.93
C TYR A 530 -32.88 2.72 -31.60
N ARG A 531 -32.17 1.68 -31.20
CA ARG A 531 -32.77 0.40 -30.78
C ARG A 531 -33.66 0.65 -29.56
N PRO A 532 -34.91 0.15 -29.52
CA PRO A 532 -35.67 0.09 -28.28
C PRO A 532 -34.95 -0.86 -27.32
N ILE A 533 -34.45 -0.32 -26.21
CA ILE A 533 -33.84 -1.10 -25.14
C ILE A 533 -34.97 -1.67 -24.29
N ASP A 534 -34.98 -3.00 -24.13
CA ASP A 534 -35.85 -3.67 -23.17
C ASP A 534 -35.20 -3.53 -21.79
N VAL A 535 -35.55 -2.45 -21.09
CA VAL A 535 -35.05 -2.13 -19.75
C VAL A 535 -35.77 -3.02 -18.74
N ASP A 536 -35.07 -3.52 -17.70
CA ASP A 536 -35.74 -4.12 -16.54
C ASP A 536 -36.63 -3.06 -15.88
N ILE A 537 -37.90 -3.12 -16.23
CA ILE A 537 -38.98 -2.28 -15.71
C ILE A 537 -39.90 -3.25 -14.99
N ALA A 538 -39.99 -3.12 -13.67
CA ALA A 538 -40.87 -3.95 -12.87
C ALA A 538 -42.30 -3.90 -13.43
N GLN A 539 -42.85 -5.05 -13.81
CA GLN A 539 -44.18 -5.13 -14.40
C GLN A 539 -45.24 -5.38 -13.32
N GLY A 540 -46.39 -4.72 -13.43
CA GLY A 540 -47.51 -4.90 -12.49
C GLY A 540 -47.35 -4.16 -11.16
N VAL A 541 -46.64 -3.02 -11.11
CA VAL A 541 -46.42 -2.23 -9.88
C VAL A 541 -47.68 -1.48 -9.41
N ASN A 542 -48.68 -2.24 -8.98
CA ASN A 542 -49.87 -1.73 -8.29
C ASN A 542 -49.51 -1.39 -6.83
N GLY A 543 -48.88 -0.23 -6.62
CA GLY A 543 -48.43 0.20 -5.30
C GLY A 543 -47.55 1.45 -5.34
N VAL A 544 -46.57 1.51 -4.42
CA VAL A 544 -45.72 2.68 -4.06
C VAL A 544 -45.19 3.49 -5.25
N ALA A 545 -44.82 2.86 -6.37
CA ALA A 545 -44.22 3.53 -7.52
C ALA A 545 -45.21 4.38 -8.36
N GLY A 546 -46.52 4.28 -8.13
CA GLY A 546 -47.52 5.14 -8.80
C GLY A 546 -47.58 5.01 -10.33
N GLY A 547 -47.20 3.86 -10.89
CA GLY A 547 -47.09 3.64 -12.35
C GLY A 547 -45.79 4.14 -12.98
N SER A 548 -44.82 4.60 -12.19
CA SER A 548 -43.48 4.97 -12.66
C SER A 548 -42.70 3.75 -13.14
N LYS A 549 -41.87 3.92 -14.18
CA LYS A 549 -40.92 2.90 -14.62
C LYS A 549 -39.71 2.88 -13.69
N ILE A 550 -39.55 1.80 -12.94
CA ILE A 550 -38.45 1.54 -12.00
C ILE A 550 -37.91 0.12 -12.18
N SER A 551 -36.66 -0.11 -11.80
CA SER A 551 -36.06 -1.45 -11.82
C SER A 551 -36.56 -2.37 -10.70
N SER A 552 -36.32 -3.67 -10.85
CA SER A 552 -36.63 -4.67 -9.82
C SER A 552 -35.97 -4.38 -8.46
N TYR A 553 -34.72 -3.90 -8.44
CA TYR A 553 -33.99 -3.56 -7.21
C TYR A 553 -34.52 -2.28 -6.54
N GLU A 554 -34.85 -1.24 -7.31
CA GLU A 554 -35.47 -0.02 -6.78
C GLU A 554 -36.85 -0.30 -6.18
N LEU A 555 -37.61 -1.23 -6.78
CA LEU A 555 -38.87 -1.71 -6.20
C LEU A 555 -38.65 -2.47 -4.88
N GLU A 556 -37.60 -3.30 -4.80
CA GLU A 556 -37.25 -3.98 -3.54
C GLU A 556 -36.87 -3.00 -2.42
N GLU A 557 -36.16 -1.91 -2.75
CA GLU A 557 -35.84 -0.84 -1.81
C GLU A 557 -37.09 -0.05 -1.39
N LEU A 558 -37.94 0.35 -2.33
CA LEU A 558 -39.20 1.06 -2.03
C LEU A 558 -40.15 0.24 -1.15
N ASN A 559 -40.25 -1.07 -1.39
CA ASN A 559 -41.05 -1.96 -0.54
C ASN A 559 -40.49 -2.04 0.88
N LYS A 560 -39.16 -2.15 1.05
CA LYS A 560 -38.51 -2.12 2.37
C LYS A 560 -38.69 -0.78 3.09
N LEU A 561 -38.71 0.33 2.35
CA LEU A 561 -39.00 1.67 2.90
C LEU A 561 -40.46 1.82 3.35
N GLU A 562 -41.41 1.20 2.65
CA GLU A 562 -42.81 1.14 3.09
C GLU A 562 -42.99 0.24 4.33
N GLU A 563 -42.38 -0.95 4.35
CA GLU A 563 -42.36 -1.81 5.54
C GLU A 563 -41.78 -1.07 6.75
N ALA A 564 -40.62 -0.41 6.60
CA ALA A 564 -39.99 0.37 7.65
C ALA A 564 -40.90 1.49 8.19
N ARG A 565 -41.61 2.20 7.31
CA ARG A 565 -42.62 3.20 7.70
C ARG A 565 -43.78 2.57 8.47
N GLY A 566 -44.24 1.38 8.06
CA GLY A 566 -45.26 0.60 8.75
C GLY A 566 -44.84 0.22 10.17
N TYR A 567 -43.62 -0.31 10.34
CA TYR A 567 -43.07 -0.61 11.66
C TYR A 567 -42.89 0.65 12.54
N GLN A 568 -42.47 1.77 11.96
CA GLN A 568 -42.33 3.04 12.69
C GLN A 568 -43.69 3.56 13.20
N ALA A 569 -44.73 3.52 12.37
CA ALA A 569 -46.08 3.93 12.77
C ALA A 569 -46.66 3.00 13.85
N ALA A 570 -46.39 1.68 13.76
CA ALA A 570 -46.79 0.71 14.78
C ALA A 570 -46.03 0.92 16.11
N SER A 571 -44.74 1.29 16.08
CA SER A 571 -43.97 1.63 17.28
C SER A 571 -44.54 2.85 17.99
N ALA A 572 -44.82 3.93 17.26
CA ALA A 572 -45.40 5.15 17.81
C ALA A 572 -46.74 4.87 18.52
N ALA A 573 -47.64 4.08 17.90
CA ALA A 573 -48.91 3.70 18.52
C ALA A 573 -48.74 2.83 19.79
N LEU A 574 -47.70 1.99 19.85
CA LEU A 574 -47.37 1.20 21.03
C LEU A 574 -46.68 2.03 22.13
N GLU A 575 -45.89 3.04 21.76
CA GLU A 575 -45.29 4.01 22.68
C GLU A 575 -46.34 4.94 23.30
N ASP A 576 -47.32 5.42 22.52
CA ASP A 576 -48.49 6.16 23.02
C ASP A 576 -49.24 5.33 24.07
N VAL A 577 -49.63 4.09 23.73
CA VAL A 577 -50.31 3.16 24.66
C VAL A 577 -49.43 2.85 25.88
N GLY A 578 -48.12 2.67 25.69
CA GLY A 578 -47.14 2.48 26.75
C GLY A 578 -47.09 3.68 27.72
N SER A 579 -47.16 4.90 27.21
CA SER A 579 -47.18 6.13 28.02
C SER A 579 -48.45 6.22 28.87
N PHE A 580 -49.62 5.88 28.32
CA PHE A 580 -50.87 5.81 29.07
C PHE A 580 -50.86 4.72 30.15
N LEU A 581 -50.26 3.55 29.86
CA LEU A 581 -50.11 2.48 30.85
C LEU A 581 -49.09 2.82 31.94
N ALA A 582 -48.03 3.57 31.63
CA ALA A 582 -47.04 4.02 32.61
C ALA A 582 -47.58 5.02 33.64
N ILE A 583 -48.72 5.67 33.36
CA ILE A 583 -49.44 6.52 34.33
C ILE A 583 -50.13 5.66 35.42
N ILE A 584 -50.35 4.37 35.19
CA ILE A 584 -50.96 3.46 36.17
C ILE A 584 -49.88 3.03 37.20
N PRO A 585 -50.02 3.36 38.49
CA PRO A 585 -49.01 3.02 39.49
C PRO A 585 -48.98 1.51 39.79
N GLU A 586 -47.80 0.87 39.68
CA GLU A 586 -47.59 -0.52 40.07
C GLU A 586 -47.71 -0.74 41.59
N PHE A 587 -48.92 -1.10 42.05
CA PHE A 587 -49.13 -1.52 43.44
C PHE A 587 -48.58 -2.93 43.71
N LYS A 588 -47.27 -3.02 43.98
CA LYS A 588 -46.59 -4.25 44.44
C LYS A 588 -46.98 -4.58 45.88
N ILE A 589 -48.07 -5.32 46.06
CA ILE A 589 -48.53 -5.85 47.35
C ILE A 589 -47.53 -6.91 47.86
N ALA A 590 -46.59 -6.48 48.69
CA ALA A 590 -45.65 -7.38 49.36
C ALA A 590 -46.29 -8.02 50.60
N THR A 591 -46.86 -9.22 50.46
CA THR A 591 -47.39 -10.01 51.59
C THR A 591 -46.27 -10.68 52.38
N THR A 592 -45.52 -9.91 53.18
CA THR A 592 -44.63 -10.46 54.20
C THR A 592 -45.42 -10.78 55.47
N PRO A 593 -45.25 -11.96 56.10
CA PRO A 593 -45.85 -12.24 57.41
C PRO A 593 -45.31 -11.27 58.47
N ILE A 594 -46.14 -10.99 59.48
CA ILE A 594 -45.98 -9.87 60.43
C ILE A 594 -44.66 -9.97 61.22
N GLY A 595 -43.74 -9.02 61.01
CA GLY A 595 -42.46 -8.99 61.72
C GLY A 595 -41.51 -7.85 61.32
N VAL A 596 -41.76 -6.64 61.83
CA VAL A 596 -40.84 -5.46 61.91
C VAL A 596 -39.86 -5.24 60.74
N GLY A 597 -40.21 -4.35 59.82
CA GLY A 597 -39.27 -3.80 58.83
C GLY A 597 -39.75 -2.48 58.22
N CYS A 598 -39.09 -1.37 58.51
CA CYS A 598 -39.50 -0.05 57.99
C CYS A 598 -38.98 0.15 56.55
N ARG A 599 -39.88 0.21 55.57
CA ARG A 599 -39.55 0.51 54.16
C ARG A 599 -40.21 1.82 53.74
N ARG A 600 -39.40 2.86 53.49
CA ARG A 600 -39.86 4.18 53.04
C ARG A 600 -39.50 4.39 51.57
N SER A 601 -40.38 3.99 50.65
CA SER A 601 -40.29 4.36 49.23
C SER A 601 -40.92 5.74 49.02
N HIS A 602 -40.14 6.71 48.59
CA HIS A 602 -40.67 8.01 48.17
C HIS A 602 -41.32 7.87 46.78
N ALA A 603 -42.40 8.62 46.53
CA ALA A 603 -42.91 8.76 45.18
C ALA A 603 -41.94 9.63 44.37
N GLY A 604 -41.48 9.12 43.23
CA GLY A 604 -40.67 9.85 42.26
C GLY A 604 -41.07 9.39 40.88
N GLY A 605 -41.64 10.29 40.08
CA GLY A 605 -42.07 9.98 38.72
C GLY A 605 -40.86 9.72 37.80
N SER A 606 -41.05 8.85 36.82
CA SER A 606 -40.08 8.62 35.76
C SER A 606 -40.07 9.81 34.79
N ALA A 607 -39.31 10.85 35.14
CA ALA A 607 -38.89 11.86 34.17
C ALA A 607 -37.89 11.21 33.20
N PHE A 608 -38.28 11.09 31.94
CA PHE A 608 -37.34 10.79 30.85
C PHE A 608 -36.62 12.08 30.44
N ILE A 609 -35.29 12.00 30.36
CA ILE A 609 -34.37 12.88 29.61
C ILE A 609 -33.42 11.93 28.89
#